data_AF-A0A0B6Y313-F1
#
_entry.id   AF-A0A0B6Y313-F1
#
_cell.length_a   1.000
_cell.length_b   1.000
_cell.length_c   1.000
_cell.angle_alpha   90.00
_cell.angle_beta   90.00
_cell.angle_gamma   90.00
#
_symmetry.space_group_name_H-M   'P 1'
#
loop_
_entity.id
_entity.type
_entity.pdbx_description
1 polymer ?
#
loop_
_entity_poly.entity_id
_entity_poly.type
_entity_poly.pdbx_seq_one_letter_code
_entity_poly.pdbx_strand_id
1 'polypeptide(L)' 'SVMLRWDSDSSSLEPVRSYIIAYQMRGPNANQRIKEETGITRAAHTVGSLKPYTNYTFYVIAVNSAGRSRPSR' A
#
# COMPACT_ATOMS: atom_id res chain seq x y z
N SER A 1 6.88 10.81 8.26
CA SER A 1 6.65 9.44 7.74
C SER A 1 5.40 8.88 8.40
N VAL A 2 4.87 7.77 7.90
CA VAL A 2 3.75 7.04 8.52
C VAL A 2 4.09 5.55 8.50
N MET A 3 3.83 4.84 9.61
CA MET A 3 3.95 3.39 9.68
C MET A 3 2.58 2.76 9.42
N LEU A 4 2.51 1.91 8.39
CA LEU A 4 1.34 1.10 8.07
C LEU A 4 1.53 -0.31 8.64
N ARG A 5 0.45 -0.87 9.19
CA ARG A 5 0.34 -2.26 9.62
C ARG A 5 -1.00 -2.80 9.13
N TRP A 6 -1.01 -4.03 8.67
CA TRP A 6 -2.21 -4.70 8.18
C TRP A 6 -2.17 -6.18 8.53
N ASP A 7 -3.33 -6.81 8.46
CA ASP A 7 -3.44 -8.25 8.60
C ASP A 7 -3.41 -8.89 7.21
N SER A 8 -2.68 -10.01 7.09
CA SER A 8 -2.69 -10.80 5.86
C SER A 8 -3.92 -11.69 5.87
N ASP A 9 -4.75 -11.62 4.85
CA ASP A 9 -5.88 -12.54 4.69
C ASP A 9 -5.38 -13.96 4.49
N SER A 10 -5.49 -14.78 5.55
CA SER A 10 -5.17 -16.20 5.53
C SER A 10 -6.19 -17.04 4.75
N SER A 11 -7.25 -16.41 4.23
CA SER A 11 -8.35 -17.04 3.50
C SER A 11 -8.04 -17.26 2.01
N SER A 12 -6.98 -16.64 1.47
CA SER A 12 -6.57 -16.88 0.09
C SER A 12 -5.91 -18.25 -0.05
N LEU A 13 -6.27 -18.99 -1.10
CA LEU A 13 -5.73 -20.33 -1.39
C LEU A 13 -4.23 -20.33 -1.67
N GLU A 14 -3.66 -19.18 -2.06
CA GLU A 14 -2.26 -19.02 -2.43
C GLU A 14 -1.57 -18.03 -1.48
N PRO A 15 -0.44 -18.39 -0.85
CA PRO A 15 0.22 -17.54 0.12
C PRO A 15 0.71 -16.23 -0.52
N VAL A 16 0.54 -15.12 0.20
CA VAL A 16 1.06 -13.82 -0.20
C VAL A 16 2.60 -13.85 -0.19
N ARG A 17 3.22 -13.48 -1.31
CA ARG A 17 4.68 -13.42 -1.48
C ARG A 17 5.24 -12.04 -1.16
N SER A 18 4.50 -10.98 -1.52
CA SER A 18 4.87 -9.60 -1.23
C SER A 18 3.66 -8.68 -1.24
N TYR A 19 3.87 -7.45 -0.82
CA TYR A 19 2.90 -6.37 -0.80
C TYR A 19 3.39 -5.20 -1.63
N ILE A 20 2.43 -4.43 -2.12
CA ILE A 20 2.62 -3.13 -2.75
C ILE A 20 1.83 -2.12 -1.93
N ILE A 21 2.47 -1.01 -1.57
CA ILE A 21 1.81 0.15 -0.99
C ILE A 21 1.62 1.18 -2.09
N ALA A 22 0.38 1.38 -2.49
CA ALA A 22 -0.01 2.43 -3.42
C ALA A 22 -0.56 3.63 -2.64
N TYR A 23 -0.11 4.85 -2.94
CA TYR A 23 -0.57 6.04 -2.22
C TYR A 23 -0.61 7.29 -3.08
N GLN A 24 -1.53 8.19 -2.74
CA GLN A 24 -1.72 9.46 -3.44
C GLN A 24 -2.17 10.57 -2.49
N MET A 25 -1.83 11.81 -2.84
CA MET A 25 -2.28 13.00 -2.13
C MET A 25 -3.79 13.21 -2.32
N ARG A 26 -4.43 13.86 -1.36
CA ARG A 26 -5.85 14.26 -1.40
C ARG A 26 -6.01 15.76 -1.21
N GLY A 27 -7.05 16.32 -1.80
CA GLY A 27 -7.42 17.73 -1.67
C GLY A 27 -7.15 18.58 -2.93
N PRO A 28 -7.35 19.90 -2.85
CA PRO A 28 -7.34 20.81 -4.00
C PRO A 28 -6.01 20.85 -4.77
N ASN A 29 -4.90 20.62 -4.07
CA ASN A 29 -3.54 20.62 -4.64
C ASN A 29 -3.01 19.20 -4.87
N ALA A 30 -3.87 18.18 -4.82
CA ALA A 30 -3.46 16.81 -5.05
C ALA A 30 -3.03 16.63 -6.52
N ASN A 31 -1.83 16.10 -6.72
CA ASN A 31 -1.53 15.50 -8.02
C ASN A 31 -2.28 14.17 -8.12
N GLN A 32 -2.91 13.89 -9.26
CA GLN A 32 -3.59 12.61 -9.50
C GLN A 32 -2.61 11.44 -9.72
N ARG A 33 -1.36 11.59 -9.26
CA ARG A 33 -0.29 10.59 -9.42
C ARG A 33 -0.31 9.63 -8.24
N ILE A 34 -0.58 8.37 -8.54
CA ILE A 34 -0.37 7.26 -7.61
C ILE A 34 1.12 6.94 -7.58
N LYS A 35 1.68 6.85 -6.37
CA LYS A 35 3.01 6.31 -6.11
C LYS A 35 2.87 4.88 -5.63
N GLU A 36 3.81 4.01 -6.01
CA GLU A 36 3.86 2.62 -5.54
C GLU A 36 5.23 2.32 -4.92
N GLU A 37 5.22 1.63 -3.79
CA GLU A 37 6.39 0.98 -3.20
C GLU A 37 6.17 -0.53 -3.19
N THR A 38 7.09 -1.28 -3.81
CA THR A 38 6.94 -2.72 -4.08
C THR A 38 7.98 -3.54 -3.33
N GLY A 39 7.81 -4.87 -3.32
CA GLY A 39 8.81 -5.79 -2.74
C GLY A 39 8.74 -5.92 -1.22
N ILE A 40 7.66 -5.46 -0.59
CA ILE A 40 7.48 -5.50 0.86
C ILE A 40 7.08 -6.93 1.26
N THR A 41 7.86 -7.60 2.09
CA THR A 41 7.62 -9.01 2.47
C THR A 41 6.94 -9.17 3.83
N ARG A 42 6.85 -8.10 4.62
CA ARG A 42 6.23 -8.09 5.95
C ARG A 42 4.88 -7.38 5.90
N ALA A 43 3.98 -7.73 6.81
CA ALA A 43 2.67 -7.07 6.97
C ALA A 43 2.77 -5.71 7.70
N ALA A 44 3.86 -4.98 7.47
CA ALA A 44 4.11 -3.65 7.99
C ALA A 44 5.16 -2.94 7.12
N HIS A 45 5.00 -1.63 6.92
CA HIS A 45 5.94 -0.81 6.16
C HIS A 45 5.89 0.65 6.58
N THR A 46 7.02 1.35 6.51
CA THR A 46 7.08 2.80 6.81
C THR A 46 7.23 3.59 5.52
N VAL A 47 6.23 4.41 5.20
CA VAL A 47 6.28 5.31 4.04
C VAL A 47 6.96 6.62 4.44
N GLY A 48 8.10 6.88 3.78
CA GLY A 48 8.94 8.07 3.98
C GLY A 48 8.56 9.25 3.09
N SER A 49 9.28 10.37 3.24
CA SER A 49 9.24 11.52 2.32
C SER A 49 7.85 12.07 1.97
N LEU A 50 6.90 11.94 2.89
CA LEU A 50 5.57 12.52 2.79
C LEU A 50 5.63 14.02 3.09
N LYS A 51 4.92 14.81 2.29
CA LYS A 51 4.77 16.25 2.56
C LYS A 51 4.01 16.47 3.87
N PRO A 52 4.48 17.34 4.78
CA PRO A 52 3.74 17.74 5.97
C PRO A 52 2.38 18.35 5.61
N TYR A 53 1.42 18.28 6.54
CA TYR A 53 0.09 18.88 6.43
C TYR A 53 -0.67 18.50 5.14
N THR A 54 -0.38 17.32 4.58
CA THR A 54 -0.99 16.82 3.35
C THR A 54 -1.72 15.54 3.66
N ASN A 55 -2.98 15.45 3.24
CA ASN A 55 -3.77 14.23 3.37
C ASN A 55 -3.36 13.23 2.29
N TYR A 56 -3.22 11.97 2.67
CA TYR A 56 -2.93 10.86 1.76
C TYR A 56 -3.95 9.75 1.93
N THR A 57 -4.23 9.03 0.84
CA THR A 57 -4.86 7.71 0.91
C THR A 57 -3.82 6.66 0.57
N PHE A 58 -3.77 5.61 1.37
CA PHE A 58 -2.90 4.46 1.19
C PHE A 58 -3.75 3.23 0.87
N TYR A 59 -3.22 2.38 0.01
CA TYR A 59 -3.80 1.11 -0.35
C TYR A 59 -2.72 0.04 -0.21
N VAL A 60 -3.07 -1.06 0.46
CA VAL A 60 -2.25 -2.26 0.51
C VAL A 60 -2.75 -3.22 -0.56
N ILE A 61 -1.85 -3.73 -1.38
CA ILE A 61 -2.15 -4.70 -2.43
C ILE A 61 -1.27 -5.92 -2.18
N ALA A 62 -1.88 -7.09 -1.99
CA ALA A 62 -1.15 -8.35 -1.86
C ALA A 62 -0.73 -8.87 -3.24
N VAL A 63 0.41 -9.56 -3.30
CA VAL A 63 0.94 -10.17 -4.52
C VAL A 63 1.25 -11.63 -4.26
N ASN A 64 0.70 -12.52 -5.07
CA ASN A 64 1.00 -13.95 -5.07
C ASN A 64 1.30 -14.46 -6.49
N SER A 65 1.34 -15.78 -6.67
CA SER A 65 1.58 -16.44 -7.96
C SER A 65 0.56 -16.04 -9.05
N ALA A 66 -0.67 -15.73 -8.68
CA ALA A 66 -1.74 -15.29 -9.58
C ALA A 66 -1.64 -13.79 -9.95
N GLY A 67 -0.80 -13.02 -9.26
CA GLY A 67 -0.58 -11.60 -9.51
C GLY A 67 -1.02 -10.70 -8.35
N ARG A 68 -1.45 -9.48 -8.68
CA ARG A 68 -1.88 -8.44 -7.72
C ARG A 68 -3.33 -8.67 -7.28
N SER A 69 -3.60 -8.59 -5.98
CA SER A 69 -4.95 -8.58 -5.42
C SER A 69 -5.69 -7.28 -5.75
N ARG A 70 -6.97 -7.22 -5.37
CA ARG A 70 -7.66 -5.93 -5.26
C ARG A 70 -7.01 -5.08 -4.15
N PRO A 71 -6.96 -3.74 -4.29
CA PRO A 71 -6.49 -2.86 -3.23
C PRO A 71 -7.36 -2.98 -1.97
N SER A 72 -6.76 -2.78 -0.80
CA SER A 72 -7.48 -2.67 0.47
C SER A 72 -8.54 -1.56 0.42
N ARG A 73 -9.63 -1.71 1.18
CA ARG A 73 -10.64 -0.65 1.34
C ARG A 73 -10.14 0.48 2.22
#